data_AF-A0A7S1Q981-F1
#
_entry.id   AF-A0A7S1Q981-F1
#
_cell.length_a   1.000
_cell.length_b   1.000
_cell.length_c   1.000
_cell.angle_alpha   90.00
_cell.angle_beta   90.00
_cell.angle_gamma   90.00
#
_symmetry.space_group_name_H-M   'P 1'
#
loop_
_entity.id
_entity.type
_entity.pdbx_description
1 polymer ?
#
loop_
_entity_poly.entity_id
_entity_poly.type
_entity_poly.pdbx_seq_one_letter_code
_entity_poly.pdbx_strand_id
1 'polypeptide(L)'
;GAFMIENVRTIVEHAATKLYIVCRRKNLTAPKMVSWLISQTYQPGSASLLLRAFAPMYKLAGFDPWEYHSVRKDAARTTARIDQRTVFGVTDIYFLACYYKWAEVVESEIKRLTHHTVHLINGRKLEAQVILKVVGIIPDKKVDEVLSIQEMTGIHINGDPLRLCVSNGMHVSAQNFGTFSVGPAITGMSQTVQYFA
;
A
#
# COMPACT_ATOMS: atom_id res chain seq x y z
N GLY A 1 1.10 1.51 -4.73
CA GLY A 1 0.01 1.27 -3.76
C GLY A 1 -0.06 -0.21 -3.44
N ALA A 2 -0.83 -0.60 -2.42
CA ALA A 2 -0.84 -1.97 -1.90
C ALA A 2 -1.14 -3.05 -2.96
N PHE A 3 -2.19 -2.87 -3.76
CA PHE A 3 -2.54 -3.83 -4.81
C PHE A 3 -1.42 -4.10 -5.82
N MET A 4 -0.65 -3.06 -6.21
CA MET A 4 0.45 -3.23 -7.16
C MET A 4 1.49 -4.19 -6.60
N ILE A 5 1.78 -4.06 -5.30
CA ILE A 5 2.83 -4.79 -4.62
C ILE A 5 2.47 -6.26 -4.42
N GLU A 6 1.20 -6.55 -4.10
CA GLU A 6 0.69 -7.93 -4.08
C GLU A 6 0.81 -8.58 -5.47
N ASN A 7 0.52 -7.82 -6.53
CA ASN A 7 0.67 -8.34 -7.89
C ASN A 7 2.13 -8.54 -8.30
N VAL A 8 3.08 -7.74 -7.80
CA VAL A 8 4.52 -8.01 -8.00
C VAL A 8 4.87 -9.40 -7.50
N ARG A 9 4.36 -9.79 -6.32
CA ARG A 9 4.58 -11.13 -5.77
C ARG A 9 4.04 -12.21 -6.71
N THR A 10 2.77 -12.12 -7.10
CA THR A 10 2.15 -13.10 -8.01
C THR A 10 2.91 -13.20 -9.33
N ILE A 11 3.28 -12.07 -9.94
CA ILE A 11 4.01 -12.04 -11.21
C ILE A 11 5.38 -12.72 -11.09
N VAL A 12 6.10 -12.48 -10.00
CA VAL A 12 7.40 -13.10 -9.73
C VAL A 12 7.24 -14.60 -9.46
N GLU A 13 6.22 -15.02 -8.71
CA GLU A 13 5.90 -16.44 -8.46
C GLU A 13 5.56 -17.20 -9.76
N HIS A 14 4.97 -16.53 -10.75
CA HIS A 14 4.71 -17.08 -12.08
C HIS A 14 5.87 -16.91 -13.08
N ALA A 15 7.10 -16.71 -12.58
CA ALA A 15 8.34 -16.72 -13.36
C ALA A 15 8.40 -15.69 -14.50
N ALA A 16 7.73 -14.53 -14.35
CA ALA A 16 7.93 -13.43 -15.29
C ALA A 16 9.39 -12.96 -15.27
N THR A 17 10.01 -12.85 -16.45
CA THR A 17 11.43 -12.49 -16.61
C THR A 17 11.72 -11.02 -16.31
N LYS A 18 10.74 -10.14 -16.59
CA LYS A 18 10.86 -8.70 -16.39
C LYS A 18 9.50 -8.09 -16.06
N LEU A 19 9.50 -7.18 -15.08
CA LEU A 19 8.35 -6.40 -14.65
C LEU A 19 8.68 -4.90 -14.70
N TYR A 20 7.83 -4.14 -15.38
CA TYR A 20 7.85 -2.68 -15.32
C TYR A 20 6.69 -2.17 -14.47
N ILE A 21 7.01 -1.45 -13.40
CA ILE A 21 6.03 -0.82 -12.53
C ILE A 21 5.95 0.65 -12.94
N VAL A 22 4.97 0.98 -13.76
CA VAL A 22 4.75 2.37 -14.22
C VAL A 22 3.82 3.09 -13.25
N CYS A 23 4.27 4.20 -12.69
CA CYS A 23 3.47 5.00 -11.75
C CYS A 23 3.74 6.49 -11.90
N ARG A 24 2.76 7.35 -11.58
CA ARG A 24 2.95 8.81 -11.59
C ARG A 24 3.91 9.30 -10.50
N ARG A 25 3.88 8.65 -9.34
CA ARG A 25 4.70 8.94 -8.17
C ARG A 25 4.96 7.66 -7.41
N LYS A 26 6.15 7.51 -6.84
CA LYS A 26 6.46 6.43 -5.89
C LYS A 26 5.85 6.72 -4.51
N ASN A 27 4.98 5.84 -4.04
CA ASN A 27 4.50 5.83 -2.65
C ASN A 27 5.36 4.89 -1.81
N LEU A 28 5.40 5.13 -0.50
CA LEU A 28 6.08 4.22 0.41
C LEU A 28 5.39 2.87 0.48
N THR A 29 6.23 1.86 0.66
CA THR A 29 5.90 0.44 0.76
C THR A 29 6.57 -0.06 2.03
N ALA A 30 5.90 -0.92 2.78
CA ALA A 30 6.39 -1.36 4.06
C ALA A 30 7.05 -2.74 3.91
N PRO A 31 8.30 -2.92 4.34
CA PRO A 31 8.87 -4.24 4.54
C PRO A 31 8.04 -5.05 5.54
N LYS A 32 7.89 -6.35 5.30
CA LYS A 32 7.08 -7.24 6.14
C LYS A 32 7.62 -7.29 7.57
N MET A 33 8.93 -7.32 7.74
CA MET A 33 9.58 -7.33 9.05
C MET A 33 9.26 -6.08 9.88
N VAL A 34 9.16 -4.92 9.23
CA VAL A 34 8.84 -3.66 9.92
C VAL A 34 7.36 -3.61 10.28
N SER A 35 6.50 -4.18 9.42
CA SER A 35 5.09 -4.39 9.76
C SER A 35 4.93 -5.28 10.98
N TRP A 36 5.71 -6.36 11.09
CA TRP A 36 5.66 -7.22 12.27
C TRP A 36 6.13 -6.47 13.51
N LEU A 37 7.27 -5.78 13.43
CA LEU A 37 7.81 -4.98 14.54
C LEU A 37 6.80 -3.97 15.08
N ILE A 38 6.20 -3.15 14.20
CA ILE A 38 5.29 -2.09 14.63
C ILE A 38 3.97 -2.64 15.21
N SER A 39 3.54 -3.81 14.74
CA SER A 39 2.35 -4.48 15.26
C SER A 39 2.56 -5.11 16.64
N GLN A 40 3.81 -5.22 17.12
CA GLN A 40 4.14 -5.75 18.45
C GLN A 40 4.42 -4.63 19.47
N THR A 41 4.50 -3.38 19.04
CA THR A 41 4.80 -2.28 19.96
C THR A 41 3.58 -1.91 20.80
N TYR A 42 3.77 -1.80 22.12
CA TYR A 42 2.73 -1.30 23.04
C TYR A 42 2.36 0.17 22.73
N GLN A 43 3.37 0.98 22.39
CA GLN A 43 3.20 2.38 22.00
C GLN A 43 3.43 2.53 20.50
N PRO A 44 2.62 3.31 19.77
CA PRO A 44 2.83 3.57 18.35
C PRO A 44 4.24 4.09 18.07
N GLY A 45 4.98 3.43 17.19
CA GLY A 45 6.31 3.87 16.79
C GLY A 45 6.24 5.10 15.89
N SER A 46 7.22 6.00 16.03
CA SER A 46 7.27 7.22 15.23
C SER A 46 7.54 6.95 13.76
N ALA A 47 7.10 7.86 12.89
CA ALA A 47 7.39 7.82 11.46
C ALA A 47 8.91 7.83 11.19
N SER A 48 9.70 8.55 12.00
CA SER A 48 11.15 8.58 11.86
C SER A 48 11.79 7.24 12.18
N LEU A 49 11.31 6.54 13.22
CA LEU A 49 11.72 5.16 13.52
C LEU A 49 11.39 4.24 12.35
N LEU A 50 10.18 4.33 11.80
CA LEU A 50 9.77 3.52 10.64
C LEU A 50 10.65 3.76 9.42
N LEU A 51 10.92 5.01 9.06
CA LEU A 51 11.75 5.33 7.88
C LEU A 51 13.19 4.84 8.06
N ARG A 52 13.73 4.84 9.29
CA ARG A 52 15.02 4.21 9.60
C ARG A 52 14.95 2.69 9.44
N ALA A 53 13.88 2.07 9.95
CA ALA A 53 13.66 0.62 9.84
C ALA A 53 13.40 0.17 8.39
N PHE A 54 12.83 1.04 7.55
CA PHE A 54 12.64 0.79 6.12
C PHE A 54 13.96 0.86 5.34
N ALA A 55 14.91 1.68 5.79
CA ALA A 55 16.12 2.03 5.04
C ALA A 55 16.93 0.83 4.50
N PRO A 56 17.13 -0.28 5.24
CA PRO A 56 17.88 -1.43 4.72
C PRO A 56 17.28 -2.03 3.43
N MET A 57 15.97 -2.25 3.41
CA MET A 57 15.28 -2.83 2.25
C MET A 57 15.19 -1.85 1.08
N TYR A 58 14.96 -0.57 1.37
CA TYR A 58 14.99 0.48 0.36
C TYR A 58 16.37 0.62 -0.28
N LYS A 59 17.44 0.54 0.52
CA LYS A 59 18.82 0.58 0.04
C LYS A 59 19.09 -0.57 -0.94
N LEU A 60 18.59 -1.78 -0.69
CA LEU A 60 18.69 -2.91 -1.63
C LEU A 60 18.01 -2.60 -2.97
N ALA A 61 16.85 -1.94 -2.93
CA ALA A 61 16.14 -1.53 -4.13
C ALA A 61 16.75 -0.28 -4.82
N GLY A 62 17.77 0.34 -4.23
CA GLY A 62 18.40 1.56 -4.74
C GLY A 62 17.62 2.85 -4.46
N PHE A 63 16.84 2.87 -3.38
CA PHE A 63 15.98 3.98 -2.98
C PHE A 63 16.34 4.51 -1.59
N ASP A 64 15.97 5.76 -1.30
CA ASP A 64 15.97 6.32 0.06
C ASP A 64 14.52 6.62 0.47
N PRO A 65 13.97 5.96 1.52
CA PRO A 65 12.58 6.17 1.92
C PRO A 65 12.33 7.61 2.40
N TRP A 66 13.35 8.34 2.85
CA TRP A 66 13.22 9.71 3.29
C TRP A 66 13.00 10.70 2.14
N GLU A 67 13.42 10.36 0.92
CA GLU A 67 13.31 11.24 -0.25
C GLU A 67 11.98 11.10 -1.00
N TYR A 68 11.07 10.27 -0.49
CA TYR A 68 9.76 10.10 -1.09
C TYR A 68 8.92 11.36 -0.89
N HIS A 69 8.14 11.71 -1.93
CA HIS A 69 7.29 12.90 -1.94
C HIS A 69 6.27 12.95 -0.78
N SER A 70 5.91 11.78 -0.25
CA SER A 70 4.98 11.59 0.87
C SER A 70 5.61 11.84 2.24
N VAL A 71 6.91 12.06 2.33
CA VAL A 71 7.61 12.28 3.60
C VAL A 71 7.81 13.77 3.83
N ARG A 72 7.32 14.26 4.96
CA ARG A 72 7.70 15.56 5.54
C ARG A 72 8.66 15.28 6.67
N LYS A 73 9.90 15.77 6.55
CA LYS A 73 10.99 15.52 7.49
C LYS A 73 11.66 16.84 7.87
N ASP A 74 12.25 16.87 9.05
CA ASP A 74 13.23 17.89 9.40
C ASP A 74 14.58 17.63 8.71
N ALA A 75 15.45 18.63 8.69
CA ALA A 75 16.78 18.51 8.08
C ALA A 75 17.62 17.40 8.74
N ALA A 76 17.47 17.19 10.04
CA ALA A 76 18.22 16.20 10.80
C ALA A 76 17.62 14.77 10.73
N ARG A 77 16.50 14.57 10.02
CA ARG A 77 15.79 13.26 9.93
C ARG A 77 15.50 12.66 11.32
N THR A 78 15.15 13.50 12.29
CA THR A 78 14.77 13.10 13.65
C THR A 78 13.26 12.98 13.79
N THR A 79 12.52 13.79 13.03
CA THR A 79 11.06 13.82 13.01
C THR A 79 10.54 13.61 11.60
N ALA A 80 9.37 12.97 11.48
CA ALA A 80 8.73 12.80 10.19
C ALA A 80 7.22 12.74 10.32
N ARG A 81 6.54 13.11 9.24
CA ARG A 81 5.13 12.81 8.97
C ARG A 81 5.04 12.16 7.60
N ILE A 82 4.28 11.08 7.50
CA ILE A 82 4.02 10.40 6.23
C ILE A 82 2.60 10.77 5.80
N ASP A 83 2.49 11.34 4.60
CA ASP A 83 1.24 11.71 3.93
C ASP A 83 1.21 11.12 2.52
N GLN A 84 0.45 10.04 2.32
CA GLN A 84 0.29 9.41 1.01
C GLN A 84 -1.14 8.97 0.74
N ARG A 85 -1.51 9.01 -0.54
CA ARG A 85 -2.86 8.67 -1.02
C ARG A 85 -3.13 7.17 -1.15
N THR A 86 -2.31 6.32 -0.56
CA THR A 86 -2.57 4.88 -0.54
C THR A 86 -2.09 4.32 0.79
N VAL A 87 -2.77 3.30 1.31
CA VAL A 87 -2.19 2.47 2.39
C VAL A 87 -0.87 1.84 1.96
N PHE A 88 -0.03 1.48 2.94
CA PHE A 88 1.21 0.75 2.68
C PHE A 88 0.87 -0.62 2.08
N GLY A 89 1.50 -0.97 0.95
CA GLY A 89 1.60 -2.38 0.59
C GLY A 89 2.73 -3.00 1.40
N VAL A 90 2.44 -4.14 2.03
CA VAL A 90 3.36 -4.79 2.95
C VAL A 90 3.95 -6.04 2.30
N THR A 91 5.20 -5.99 1.86
CA THR A 91 5.91 -7.17 1.35
C THR A 91 7.41 -6.94 1.31
N ASP A 92 8.17 -8.02 1.31
CA ASP A 92 9.61 -7.99 1.02
C ASP A 92 9.90 -8.30 -0.45
N ILE A 93 8.99 -8.99 -1.15
CA ILE A 93 9.19 -9.46 -2.53
C ILE A 93 9.41 -8.31 -3.52
N TYR A 94 8.72 -7.19 -3.34
CA TYR A 94 8.91 -5.98 -4.15
C TYR A 94 10.37 -5.48 -4.12
N PHE A 95 10.95 -5.40 -2.92
CA PHE A 95 12.32 -4.92 -2.75
C PHE A 95 13.32 -5.90 -3.34
N LEU A 96 13.12 -7.21 -3.11
CA LEU A 96 13.95 -8.27 -3.68
C LEU A 96 13.88 -8.26 -5.21
N ALA A 97 12.69 -8.12 -5.79
CA ALA A 97 12.51 -8.04 -7.24
C ALA A 97 13.26 -6.83 -7.84
N CYS A 98 13.26 -5.69 -7.15
CA CYS A 98 14.05 -4.52 -7.57
C CYS A 98 15.56 -4.74 -7.41
N TYR A 99 16.00 -5.40 -6.33
CA TYR A 99 17.41 -5.73 -6.08
C TYR A 99 17.96 -6.63 -7.19
N TYR A 100 17.27 -7.72 -7.52
CA TYR A 100 17.64 -8.67 -8.59
C TYR A 100 17.33 -8.15 -10.01
N LYS A 101 16.87 -6.89 -10.15
CA LYS A 101 16.54 -6.25 -11.43
C LYS A 101 15.41 -6.91 -12.23
N TRP A 102 14.66 -7.81 -11.61
CA TRP A 102 13.44 -8.39 -12.16
C TRP A 102 12.32 -7.36 -12.26
N ALA A 103 12.24 -6.45 -11.28
CA ALA A 103 11.31 -5.32 -11.31
C ALA A 103 12.04 -3.99 -11.49
N GLU A 104 11.49 -3.12 -12.34
CA GLU A 104 11.94 -1.74 -12.49
C GLU A 104 10.77 -0.78 -12.26
N VAL A 105 10.98 0.21 -11.39
CA VAL A 105 9.98 1.25 -11.12
C VAL A 105 10.23 2.45 -12.04
N VAL A 106 9.26 2.75 -12.89
CA VAL A 106 9.32 3.84 -13.87
C VAL A 106 8.32 4.92 -13.49
N GLU A 107 8.84 6.07 -13.03
CA GLU A 107 8.00 7.24 -12.74
C GLU A 107 7.66 7.98 -14.02
N SER A 108 6.48 7.68 -14.57
CA SER A 108 5.96 8.28 -15.80
C SER A 108 4.47 8.00 -15.98
N GLU A 109 3.91 8.52 -17.08
CA GLU A 109 2.57 8.20 -17.55
C GLU A 109 2.62 7.47 -18.88
N ILE A 110 1.64 6.61 -19.11
CA ILE A 110 1.46 5.91 -20.39
C ILE A 110 0.83 6.91 -21.37
N LYS A 111 1.52 7.18 -22.47
CA LYS A 111 1.02 8.03 -23.57
C LYS A 111 0.09 7.23 -24.50
N ARG A 112 0.51 6.02 -24.89
CA ARG A 112 -0.24 5.09 -25.74
C ARG A 112 0.35 3.69 -25.68
N LEU A 113 -0.42 2.73 -26.17
CA LEU A 113 -0.03 1.33 -26.30
C LEU A 113 -0.01 0.95 -27.78
N THR A 114 0.98 0.17 -28.20
CA THR A 114 1.01 -0.52 -29.49
C THR A 114 1.36 -1.98 -29.28
N HIS A 115 1.37 -2.79 -30.34
CA HIS A 115 1.74 -4.21 -30.25
C HIS A 115 3.07 -4.38 -29.51
N HIS A 116 3.00 -5.11 -28.39
CA HIS A 116 4.08 -5.38 -27.43
C HIS A 116 4.90 -4.18 -26.92
N THR A 117 4.39 -2.94 -27.03
CA THR A 117 5.13 -1.74 -26.64
C THR A 117 4.26 -0.75 -25.86
N VAL A 118 4.74 -0.36 -24.69
CA VAL A 118 4.20 0.75 -23.88
C VAL A 118 5.01 2.01 -24.19
N HIS A 119 4.35 3.05 -24.71
CA HIS A 119 4.99 4.35 -24.98
C HIS A 119 4.71 5.29 -23.82
N LEU A 120 5.77 5.77 -23.16
CA LEU A 120 5.66 6.69 -22.04
C LEU A 120 5.68 8.15 -22.50
N ILE A 121 5.12 9.05 -21.69
CA ILE A 121 5.07 10.49 -22.00
C ILE A 121 6.46 11.12 -22.11
N ASN A 122 7.46 10.56 -21.42
CA ASN A 122 8.85 11.01 -21.45
C ASN A 122 9.65 10.47 -22.66
N GLY A 123 8.98 9.81 -23.62
CA GLY A 123 9.61 9.27 -24.83
C GLY A 123 10.19 7.87 -24.69
N ARG A 124 10.35 7.35 -23.46
CA ARG A 124 10.82 5.98 -23.24
C ARG A 124 9.78 4.96 -23.72
N LYS A 125 10.27 3.88 -24.33
CA LYS A 125 9.46 2.73 -24.75
C LYS A 125 9.80 1.54 -23.86
N LEU A 126 8.79 0.79 -23.44
CA LEU A 126 8.95 -0.45 -22.69
C LEU A 126 8.34 -1.59 -23.50
N GLU A 127 9.06 -2.70 -23.61
CA GLU A 127 8.53 -3.92 -24.20
C GLU A 127 7.71 -4.68 -23.14
N ALA A 128 6.50 -5.11 -23.51
CA ALA A 128 5.63 -5.85 -22.61
C ALA A 128 4.65 -6.73 -23.39
N GLN A 129 4.53 -8.00 -22.97
CA GLN A 129 3.57 -8.95 -23.53
C GLN A 129 2.21 -8.89 -22.82
N VAL A 130 2.22 -8.54 -21.53
CA VAL A 130 1.03 -8.48 -20.68
C VAL A 130 0.96 -7.12 -19.99
N ILE A 131 -0.25 -6.56 -19.93
CA ILE A 131 -0.52 -5.32 -19.21
C ILE A 131 -1.47 -5.63 -18.07
N LEU A 132 -1.02 -5.37 -16.85
CA LEU A 132 -1.83 -5.49 -15.66
C LEU A 132 -2.20 -4.10 -15.12
N LYS A 133 -3.50 -3.79 -15.13
CA LYS A 133 -4.01 -2.51 -14.64
C LYS A 133 -4.30 -2.61 -13.14
N VAL A 134 -3.49 -1.94 -12.32
CA VAL A 134 -3.61 -1.97 -10.85
C VAL A 134 -3.93 -0.60 -10.28
N VAL A 135 -5.17 -0.13 -10.51
CA VAL A 135 -5.61 1.25 -10.20
C VAL A 135 -6.19 1.44 -8.78
N GLY A 136 -6.29 0.37 -8.00
CA GLY A 136 -6.91 0.41 -6.67
C GLY A 136 -8.43 0.49 -6.73
N ILE A 137 -9.03 0.99 -5.65
CA ILE A 137 -10.48 1.09 -5.47
C ILE A 137 -10.87 2.54 -5.16
N ILE A 138 -12.07 2.94 -5.57
CA ILE A 138 -12.70 4.20 -5.21
C ILE A 138 -14.06 3.90 -4.58
N PRO A 139 -14.52 4.65 -3.56
CA PRO A 139 -15.86 4.50 -3.03
C PRO A 139 -16.89 4.84 -4.10
N ASP A 140 -17.99 4.08 -4.14
CA ASP A 140 -19.09 4.31 -5.07
C ASP A 140 -20.42 4.27 -4.30
N LYS A 141 -21.16 5.37 -4.36
CA LYS A 141 -22.48 5.52 -3.71
C LYS A 141 -23.48 4.46 -4.17
N LYS A 142 -23.32 3.90 -5.37
CA LYS A 142 -24.17 2.82 -5.85
C LYS A 142 -24.08 1.57 -4.99
N VAL A 143 -22.92 1.32 -4.36
CA VAL A 143 -22.77 0.21 -3.41
C VAL A 143 -23.66 0.45 -2.19
N ASP A 144 -23.68 1.67 -1.68
CA ASP A 144 -24.55 2.07 -0.57
C ASP A 144 -26.02 1.92 -0.94
N GLU A 145 -26.40 2.34 -2.15
CA GLU A 145 -27.77 2.22 -2.67
C GLU A 145 -28.21 0.74 -2.78
N VAL A 146 -27.38 -0.12 -3.37
CA VAL A 146 -27.65 -1.57 -3.49
C VAL A 146 -27.76 -2.23 -2.12
N LEU A 147 -26.92 -1.83 -1.17
CA LEU A 147 -26.94 -2.35 0.20
C LEU A 147 -27.96 -1.63 1.08
N SER A 148 -28.72 -0.66 0.58
CA SER A 148 -29.64 0.17 1.37
C SER A 148 -28.96 0.79 2.61
N ILE A 149 -27.73 1.26 2.47
CA ILE A 149 -26.98 2.00 3.48
C ILE A 149 -27.39 3.47 3.36
N GLN A 150 -28.02 4.00 4.41
CA GLN A 150 -28.51 5.38 4.48
C GLN A 150 -27.65 6.21 5.43
N GLU A 151 -27.21 5.61 6.53
CA GLU A 151 -26.36 6.25 7.53
C GLU A 151 -25.44 5.24 8.24
N MET A 152 -24.44 5.76 8.93
CA MET A 152 -23.54 5.00 9.79
C MET A 152 -23.67 5.48 11.24
N THR A 153 -24.07 4.59 12.15
CA THR A 153 -24.09 4.84 13.59
C THR A 153 -22.90 4.11 14.23
N GLY A 154 -21.76 4.80 14.32
CA GLY A 154 -20.49 4.17 14.64
C GLY A 154 -20.07 3.22 13.52
N ILE A 155 -20.03 1.91 13.80
CA ILE A 155 -19.75 0.85 12.80
C ILE A 155 -21.01 0.13 12.30
N HIS A 156 -22.20 0.55 12.74
CA HIS A 156 -23.46 -0.09 12.39
C HIS A 156 -24.15 0.66 11.24
N ILE A 157 -24.50 -0.07 10.19
CA ILE A 157 -25.30 0.45 9.07
C ILE A 157 -26.72 0.71 9.57
N ASN A 158 -27.23 1.92 9.36
CA ASN A 158 -28.60 2.33 9.75
C ASN A 158 -28.94 2.05 11.23
N GLY A 159 -27.94 2.07 12.11
CA GLY A 159 -28.10 1.73 13.53
C GLY A 159 -28.39 0.24 13.82
N ASP A 160 -28.38 -0.64 12.83
CA ASP A 160 -28.66 -2.07 12.99
C ASP A 160 -27.43 -2.80 13.57
N PRO A 161 -27.51 -3.34 14.80
CA PRO A 161 -26.39 -4.04 15.44
C PRO A 161 -25.93 -5.30 14.69
N LEU A 162 -26.75 -5.82 13.77
CA LEU A 162 -26.43 -7.00 12.96
C LEU A 162 -25.71 -6.64 11.65
N ARG A 163 -25.66 -5.36 11.29
CA ARG A 163 -25.08 -4.89 10.03
C ARG A 163 -23.83 -4.06 10.27
N LEU A 164 -22.72 -4.75 10.52
CA LEU A 164 -21.42 -4.13 10.72
C LEU A 164 -20.80 -3.70 9.39
N CYS A 165 -20.27 -2.49 9.33
CA CYS A 165 -19.45 -2.00 8.23
C CYS A 165 -18.20 -1.31 8.78
N VAL A 166 -17.05 -1.75 8.28
CA VAL A 166 -15.77 -1.12 8.53
C VAL A 166 -15.11 -0.88 7.20
N SER A 167 -14.75 0.37 6.95
CA SER A 167 -13.93 0.75 5.80
C SER A 167 -12.54 1.15 6.29
N ASN A 168 -11.54 0.71 5.54
CA ASN A 168 -10.17 1.15 5.79
C ASN A 168 -10.01 2.57 5.24
N GLY A 169 -9.27 3.41 5.96
CA GLY A 169 -8.84 4.69 5.42
C GLY A 169 -8.06 4.47 4.12
N MET A 170 -8.42 5.19 3.05
CA MET A 170 -7.76 5.06 1.75
C MET A 170 -6.34 5.64 1.76
N HIS A 171 -6.07 6.55 2.68
CA HIS A 171 -4.87 7.38 2.74
C HIS A 171 -4.15 7.19 4.08
N VAL A 172 -2.85 7.44 4.08
CA VAL A 172 -2.05 7.52 5.30
C VAL A 172 -1.72 8.98 5.53
N SER A 173 -2.08 9.53 6.69
CA SER A 173 -1.59 10.83 7.16
C SER A 173 -1.32 10.71 8.66
N ALA A 174 -0.09 10.35 9.03
CA ALA A 174 0.26 10.02 10.41
C ALA A 174 1.72 10.33 10.75
N GLN A 175 1.96 10.58 12.03
CA GLN A 175 3.29 10.76 12.64
C GLN A 175 3.72 9.57 13.49
N ASN A 176 2.76 8.76 13.96
CA ASN A 176 3.02 7.55 14.75
C ASN A 176 2.13 6.41 14.24
N PHE A 177 2.60 5.18 14.36
CA PHE A 177 1.99 4.00 13.77
C PHE A 177 1.99 2.85 14.77
N GLY A 178 0.84 2.23 14.99
CA GLY A 178 0.73 0.97 15.75
C GLY A 178 0.45 -0.26 14.86
N THR A 179 0.10 -0.04 13.60
CA THR A 179 -0.15 -1.11 12.63
C THR A 179 -0.15 -0.52 11.21
N PHE A 180 0.09 -1.36 10.20
CA PHE A 180 -0.13 -1.03 8.79
C PHE A 180 -1.43 -1.63 8.23
N SER A 181 -2.16 -2.40 9.04
CA SER A 181 -3.45 -3.00 8.69
C SER A 181 -4.46 -2.84 9.82
N VAL A 182 -5.71 -2.55 9.45
CA VAL A 182 -6.84 -2.40 10.37
C VAL A 182 -7.57 -3.72 10.62
N GLY A 183 -7.16 -4.80 9.93
CA GLY A 183 -7.83 -6.11 9.94
C GLY A 183 -8.16 -6.70 11.32
N PRO A 184 -7.32 -6.56 12.37
CA PRO A 184 -7.62 -7.12 13.69
C PRO A 184 -8.65 -6.34 14.51
N ALA A 185 -9.02 -5.11 14.13
CA ALA A 185 -9.82 -4.23 14.98
C ALA A 185 -11.27 -4.71 15.17
N ILE A 186 -11.84 -5.41 14.16
CA ILE A 186 -13.22 -5.91 14.22
C ILE A 186 -13.37 -6.99 15.30
N THR A 187 -12.42 -7.92 15.38
CA THR A 187 -12.50 -9.03 16.35
C THR A 187 -12.49 -8.54 17.80
N GLY A 188 -11.84 -7.41 18.09
CA GLY A 188 -11.81 -6.81 19.42
C GLY A 188 -13.02 -5.92 19.74
N MET A 189 -13.79 -5.49 18.74
CA MET A 189 -14.97 -4.63 18.91
C MET A 189 -16.30 -5.41 18.79
N SER A 190 -16.28 -6.57 18.14
CA SER A 190 -17.42 -7.48 18.09
C SER A 190 -17.36 -8.46 19.25
N GLN A 191 -18.44 -8.55 20.03
CA GLN A 191 -18.60 -9.60 21.03
C GLN A 191 -18.67 -10.94 20.28
N THR A 192 -17.57 -11.69 20.26
CA THR A 192 -17.51 -13.00 19.60
C THR A 192 -18.17 -14.02 20.51
N VAL A 193 -19.45 -14.32 20.27
CA VAL A 193 -20.11 -15.46 20.92
C VAL A 193 -19.62 -16.72 20.20
N GLN A 194 -18.60 -17.36 20.76
CA GLN A 194 -18.21 -18.71 20.34
C GLN A 194 -19.27 -19.69 20.86
N TYR A 195 -20.11 -20.21 19.96
CA TYR A 195 -21.13 -21.19 20.33
C TYR A 195 -20.56 -22.59 20.58
N PHE A 196 -19.27 -22.82 20.27
CA PHE A 196 -18.58 -24.07 20.55
C PHE A 196 -17.11 -23.76 20.90
N ALA A 197 -16.74 -24.10 22.13
CA ALA A 197 -15.36 -24.16 22.62
C ALA A 197 -14.86 -25.60 22.56
#